data_AF-A0A7V9IAP9-F1
#
_entry.id   AF-A0A7V9IAP9-F1
#
_cell.length_a   1.000
_cell.length_b   1.000
_cell.length_c   1.000
_cell.angle_alpha   90.00
_cell.angle_beta   90.00
_cell.angle_gamma   90.00
#
_symmetry.space_group_name_H-M   'P 1'
#
loop_
_entity.id
_entity.type
_entity.pdbx_description
1 polymer ?
#
loop_
_entity_poly.entity_id
_entity_poly.type
_entity_poly.pdbx_seq_one_letter_code
_entity_poly.pdbx_strand_id
1 'polypeptide(L)' 'MPEQRTEGTKIDLERLEKHARSLYLHRFVEAIQQARGEHGRYLTLRAGDELAIRAAADGSDEWLERILVLDEGPSTERTG' A
#
# COMPACT_ATOMS: atom_id res chain seq x y z
N MET A 1 -1.33 -24.12 16.84
CA MET A 1 -2.05 -23.20 15.94
C MET A 1 -1.01 -22.53 15.07
N PRO A 2 -1.02 -22.67 13.75
CA PRO A 2 -0.04 -21.97 12.92
C PRO A 2 -0.31 -20.47 13.08
N GLU A 3 0.66 -19.73 13.61
CA GLU A 3 0.67 -18.27 13.57
C GLU A 3 0.64 -17.89 12.10
N GLN A 4 -0.55 -17.51 11.61
CA GLN A 4 -0.67 -16.83 10.33
C GLN A 4 0.20 -15.59 10.47
N ARG A 5 1.41 -15.65 9.92
CA ARG A 5 2.20 -14.46 9.61
C ARG A 5 1.30 -13.65 8.72
N THR A 6 0.59 -12.69 9.30
CA THR A 6 -0.12 -11.67 8.53
C THR A 6 1.00 -10.86 7.89
N GLU A 7 1.51 -11.34 6.75
CA GLU A 7 2.34 -10.53 5.88
C GLU A 7 1.51 -9.31 5.58
N GLY A 8 1.92 -8.18 6.15
CA GLY A 8 1.18 -6.94 6.04
C GLY A 8 1.00 -6.56 4.58
N THR A 9 -0.10 -5.88 4.27
CA THR A 9 -0.43 -5.51 2.91
C THR A 9 0.56 -4.47 2.39
N LYS A 10 1.16 -4.73 1.23
CA LYS A 10 2.13 -3.79 0.62
C LYS A 10 1.40 -2.73 -0.19
N ILE A 11 1.84 -1.48 -0.03
CA ILE A 11 1.39 -0.34 -0.83
C ILE A 11 2.52 0.23 -1.69
N ASP A 12 2.19 0.68 -2.89
CA ASP A 12 3.11 1.36 -3.81
C ASP A 12 3.12 2.87 -3.55
N LEU A 13 4.17 3.34 -2.87
CA LEU A 13 4.33 4.76 -2.52
C LEU A 13 4.49 5.65 -3.76
N GLU A 14 4.92 5.13 -4.90
CA GLU A 14 4.99 5.90 -6.14
C GLU A 14 3.58 6.19 -6.69
N ARG A 15 2.67 5.20 -6.63
CA ARG A 15 1.26 5.40 -7.01
C ARG A 15 0.57 6.36 -6.05
N LEU A 16 0.84 6.22 -4.76
CA LEU A 16 0.32 7.12 -3.73
C LEU A 16 0.80 8.57 -3.95
N GLU A 17 2.09 8.77 -4.27
CA GLU A 17 2.65 10.09 -4.58
C GLU A 17 1.97 10.72 -5.81
N LYS A 18 1.81 9.97 -6.91
CA LYS A 18 1.15 10.46 -8.12
C LYS A 18 -0.28 10.92 -7.83
N HIS A 19 -1.00 10.16 -7.02
CA HIS A 19 -2.36 10.52 -6.64
C HIS A 19 -2.39 11.76 -5.73
N ALA A 20 -1.55 11.82 -4.71
CA ALA A 20 -1.44 12.99 -3.83
C ALA A 20 -1.09 14.27 -4.60
N ARG A 21 -0.24 14.18 -5.63
CA ARG A 21 0.07 15.28 -6.55
C ARG A 21 -1.16 15.74 -7.35
N SER A 22 -1.98 14.80 -7.84
CA SER A 22 -3.22 15.13 -8.58
C SER A 22 -4.25 15.89 -7.73
N LEU A 23 -4.20 15.71 -6.41
CA LEU A 23 -5.05 16.40 -5.44
C LEU A 23 -4.41 17.67 -4.86
N TYR A 24 -3.23 18.08 -5.35
CA TYR A 24 -2.47 19.23 -4.85
C TYR A 24 -2.13 19.16 -3.33
N LEU A 25 -1.98 17.95 -2.78
CA LEU A 25 -1.67 17.73 -1.35
C LEU A 25 -0.16 17.86 -1.07
N HIS A 26 0.38 19.07 -1.20
CA HIS A 26 1.84 19.31 -1.17
C HIS A 26 2.56 18.75 0.07
N ARG A 27 2.01 18.95 1.28
CA ARG A 27 2.61 18.42 2.51
C ARG A 27 2.56 16.90 2.59
N PHE A 28 1.51 16.30 2.05
CA PHE A 28 1.40 14.85 2.00
C PHE A 28 2.38 14.25 0.98
N VAL A 29 2.58 14.92 -0.16
CA VAL A 29 3.61 14.54 -1.13
C VAL A 29 5.01 14.57 -0.50
N GLU A 30 5.35 15.61 0.26
CA GLU A 30 6.63 15.69 0.99
C GLU A 30 6.81 14.50 1.95
N ALA A 31 5.77 14.16 2.72
CA ALA A 31 5.79 13.01 3.63
C ALA A 31 5.98 11.68 2.88
N ILE A 32 5.30 11.49 1.75
CA ILE A 32 5.48 10.28 0.91
C ILE A 32 6.90 10.21 0.36
N GLN A 33 7.45 11.33 -0.12
CA GLN A 33 8.82 11.38 -0.64
C GLN A 33 9.85 11.04 0.44
N GLN A 34 9.66 11.56 1.65
CA GLN A 34 10.51 11.21 2.79
C GLN A 34 10.40 9.71 3.11
N ALA A 35 9.18 9.17 3.24
CA ALA A 35 8.97 7.75 3.47
C ALA A 35 9.60 6.88 2.38
N ARG A 36 9.56 7.32 1.11
CA ARG A 36 10.24 6.64 0.00
C ARG A 36 11.76 6.67 0.12
N GLY A 37 12.33 7.78 0.59
CA GLY A 37 13.75 7.89 0.87
C GLY A 37 14.21 6.94 1.98
N GLU A 38 13.37 6.70 2.97
CA GLU A 38 13.67 5.86 4.14
C GLU A 38 13.39 4.36 3.91
N HIS A 39 12.30 4.02 3.22
CA HIS A 39 11.78 2.65 3.10
C HIS A 39 11.80 2.09 1.67
N GLY A 40 12.13 2.91 0.67
CA GLY A 40 12.08 2.54 -0.73
C GLY A 40 10.66 2.68 -1.32
N ARG A 41 10.38 1.99 -2.42
CA ARG A 41 9.12 2.17 -3.17
C ARG A 41 7.90 1.59 -2.47
N TYR A 42 8.07 0.54 -1.68
CA TYR A 42 6.97 -0.21 -1.10
C TYR A 42 6.96 -0.07 0.41
N LEU A 43 5.78 0.11 0.98
CA LEU A 43 5.58 0.13 2.43
C LEU A 43 4.63 -1.01 2.82
N THR A 44 4.96 -1.72 3.88
CA THR A 44 4.10 -2.76 4.44
C THR A 44 3.19 -2.15 5.51
N LEU A 45 1.88 -2.15 5.27
CA LEU A 45 0.87 -1.77 6.26
C LEU A 45 0.66 -2.89 7.26
N ARG A 46 0.50 -2.56 8.53
CA ARG A 46 0.06 -3.53 9.54
C ARG A 46 -1.43 -3.80 9.33
N ALA A 47 -1.88 -5.01 9.65
CA ALA A 47 -3.28 -5.40 9.51
C ALA A 47 -4.25 -4.45 10.27
N GLY A 48 -3.82 -3.91 11.41
CA GLY A 48 -4.61 -2.92 12.15
C GLY A 48 -4.74 -1.56 11.43
N ASP A 49 -3.69 -1.12 10.74
CA ASP A 49 -3.71 0.14 9.98
C ASP A 49 -4.60 -0.02 8.73
N GLU A 50 -4.51 -1.16 8.06
CA GLU A 50 -5.40 -1.50 6.95
C GLU A 50 -6.86 -1.51 7.41
N LEU A 51 -7.15 -2.18 8.53
CA LEU A 51 -8.50 -2.23 9.08
C LEU A 51 -9.03 -0.84 9.42
N ALA A 52 -8.18 0.02 10.01
CA ALA A 52 -8.56 1.39 10.33
C ALA A 52 -8.88 2.21 9.07
N ILE A 53 -8.09 2.06 8.00
CA ILE A 53 -8.35 2.71 6.70
C ILE A 53 -9.69 2.25 6.13
N ARG A 54 -9.95 0.93 6.11
CA ARG A 54 -11.20 0.37 5.59
C ARG A 54 -12.41 0.78 6.44
N ALA A 55 -12.24 0.91 7.75
CA ALA A 55 -13.31 1.29 8.67
C ALA A 55 -13.62 2.81 8.67
N ALA A 56 -12.76 3.64 8.09
CA ALA A 56 -12.93 5.10 8.08
C ALA A 56 -14.19 5.56 7.31
N ALA A 57 -14.65 4.76 6.34
CA ALA A 57 -15.86 5.02 5.52
C ALA A 57 -15.88 6.42 4.87
N ASP A 58 -14.70 6.95 4.55
CA ASP A 58 -14.47 8.25 3.93
C ASP A 58 -14.01 8.15 2.46
N GLY A 59 -14.04 6.95 1.88
CA GLY A 59 -13.57 6.62 0.54
C GLY A 59 -12.08 6.26 0.47
N SER A 60 -11.37 6.21 1.59
CA SER A 60 -9.96 5.79 1.62
C SER A 60 -9.76 4.33 1.25
N ASP A 61 -10.78 3.48 1.41
CA ASP A 61 -10.77 2.07 1.03
C ASP A 61 -10.69 1.88 -0.49
N GLU A 62 -11.43 2.68 -1.27
CA GLU A 62 -11.34 2.65 -2.74
C GLU A 62 -9.94 3.02 -3.24
N TRP A 63 -9.28 3.97 -2.57
CA TRP A 63 -7.93 4.40 -2.90
C TRP A 63 -6.88 3.40 -2.47
N LEU A 64 -7.08 2.75 -1.32
CA LEU A 64 -6.22 1.68 -0.85
C LEU A 64 -6.09 0.60 -1.93
N GLU A 65 -7.21 0.10 -2.48
CA GLU A 65 -7.21 -0.93 -3.54
C GLU A 65 -6.38 -0.54 -4.78
N ARG A 66 -6.31 0.75 -5.13
CA ARG A 66 -5.55 1.23 -6.30
C ARG A 66 -4.03 1.25 -6.08
N ILE A 67 -3.61 1.39 -4.83
CA ILE A 67 -2.19 1.46 -4.45
C ILE A 67 -1.69 0.15 -3.85
N LEU A 68 -2.57 -0.82 -3.56
CA LEU A 68 -2.17 -2.15 -3.14
C LEU A 68 -1.30 -2.81 -4.21
N VAL A 69 -0.22 -3.43 -3.76
CA VAL A 69 0.51 -4.40 -4.56
C VAL A 69 -0.16 -5.73 -4.28
N LEU A 70 -1.02 -6.16 -5.21
CA LEU A 70 -1.52 -7.54 -5.19
C LEU A 70 -0.30 -8.45 -5.34
N ASP A 71 -0.10 -9.35 -4.38
CA ASP A 71 0.85 -10.43 -4.54
C ASP A 71 0.35 -11.26 -5.72
N GLU A 72 0.93 -11.04 -6.90
CA GLU A 72 0.89 -12.04 -7.95
C GLU A 72 1.68 -13.22 -7.40
N GLY A 73 0.95 -14.12 -6.72
CA GLY A 73 1.50 -15.36 -6.20
C GLY A 73 2.33 -16.05 -7.30
N PRO A 74 3.35 -16.86 -6.92
CA PRO A 74 4.32 -17.38 -7.86
C PRO A 74 3.60 -17.91 -9.09
N SER A 75 3.85 -17.27 -10.23
CA SER A 75 3.43 -17.78 -11.54
C SER A 75 3.96 -19.20 -11.60
N THR A 76 3.06 -20.16 -11.41
CA THR A 76 3.41 -21.56 -11.54
C THR A 76 3.68 -21.74 -13.01
N GLU A 77 4.95 -21.62 -13.38
CA GLU A 77 5.46 -22.01 -14.68
C GLU A 77 4.89 -23.39 -14.97
N ARG A 78 4.03 -23.46 -15.99
CA ARG A 78 3.61 -24.70 -16.61
C ARG A 78 4.86 -25.33 -17.22
N THR A 79 5.52 -26.18 -16.46
CA THR A 79 6.53 -27.06 -17.02
C THR A 79 5.86 -28.35 -17.50
N GLY A 80 5.79 -28.47 -18.82
CA GLY A 80 5.94 -29.72 -19.59
C GLY A 80 4.98 -30.85 -19.32
#